data_AF-A0A0J1GI77-F1
#
_entry.id   AF-A0A0J1GI77-F1
#
_cell.length_a   1.000
_cell.length_b   1.000
_cell.length_c   1.000
_cell.angle_alpha   90.00
_cell.angle_beta   90.00
_cell.angle_gamma   90.00
#
_symmetry.space_group_name_H-M   'P 1'
#
loop_
_entity.id
_entity.type
_entity.pdbx_description
1 polymer ?
#
loop_
_entity_poly.entity_id
_entity_poly.type
_entity_poly.pdbx_seq_one_letter_code
_entity_poly.pdbx_strand_id
1 'polypeptide(L)'
;MSDHADEVTRREHAARQAIKNGFDMEDEESGVAMFVAFHLEELAPDYWQARTGTPRPDPSAVLDVLELHGHWGEDDEMEYFDFTLPGGVTDYVISVHFDAKGKVAEISMES
;
A
#
# COMPACT_ATOMS: atom_id res chain seq x y z
N MET A 1 10.74 -5.43 24.23
CA MET A 1 9.60 -5.76 23.35
C MET A 1 8.95 -4.51 22.73
N SER A 2 9.16 -3.30 23.28
CA SER A 2 8.61 -2.05 22.70
C SER A 2 9.33 -1.57 21.42
N ASP A 3 10.67 -1.63 21.39
CA ASP A 3 11.46 -1.06 20.27
C ASP A 3 11.12 -1.64 18.89
N HIS A 4 10.81 -2.93 18.79
CA HIS A 4 10.45 -3.57 17.51
C HIS A 4 9.05 -3.14 17.03
N ALA A 5 8.07 -3.09 17.93
CA ALA A 5 6.71 -2.66 17.58
C ALA A 5 6.66 -1.16 17.22
N ASP A 6 7.45 -0.35 17.90
CA ASP A 6 7.59 1.08 17.60
C ASP A 6 8.25 1.31 16.22
N GLU A 7 9.24 0.49 15.87
CA GLU A 7 9.90 0.53 14.55
C GLU A 7 8.97 0.06 13.42
N VAL A 8 8.20 -1.02 13.61
CA VAL A 8 7.16 -1.45 12.65
C VAL A 8 6.18 -0.31 12.40
N THR A 9 5.67 0.30 13.48
CA THR A 9 4.73 1.43 13.38
C THR A 9 5.34 2.61 12.62
N ARG A 10 6.61 2.94 12.89
CA ARG A 10 7.32 4.03 12.22
C ARG A 10 7.49 3.75 10.72
N ARG A 11 7.89 2.52 10.35
CA ARG A 11 8.09 2.12 8.95
C ARG A 11 6.76 2.00 8.20
N GLU A 12 5.72 1.44 8.81
CA GLU A 12 4.38 1.42 8.21
C GLU A 12 3.90 2.84 7.91
N HIS A 13 4.03 3.76 8.87
CA HIS A 13 3.67 5.16 8.64
C HIS A 13 4.51 5.78 7.51
N ALA A 14 5.82 5.54 7.47
CA ALA A 14 6.69 6.04 6.40
C ALA A 14 6.30 5.46 5.03
N ALA A 15 5.98 4.18 4.95
CA ALA A 15 5.55 3.50 3.73
C ALA A 15 4.23 4.08 3.21
N ARG A 16 3.23 4.26 4.09
CA ARG A 16 1.95 4.91 3.73
C ARG A 16 2.15 6.32 3.18
N GLN A 17 3.05 7.11 3.78
CA GLN A 17 3.37 8.45 3.28
C GLN A 17 4.08 8.38 1.92
N ALA A 18 4.99 7.42 1.72
CA ALA A 18 5.69 7.25 0.45
C ALA A 18 4.74 6.84 -0.68
N ILE A 19 3.83 5.91 -0.43
CA ILE A 19 2.77 5.52 -1.38
C ILE A 19 1.95 6.75 -1.80
N LYS A 20 1.52 7.56 -0.84
CA LYS A 20 0.70 8.76 -1.12
C LYS A 20 1.48 9.86 -1.84
N ASN A 21 2.75 10.07 -1.49
CA ASN A 21 3.58 11.12 -2.08
C ASN A 21 4.12 10.76 -3.46
N GLY A 22 4.36 9.47 -3.71
CA GLY A 22 4.80 8.94 -5.00
C GLY A 22 3.64 8.61 -5.95
N PHE A 23 2.40 8.84 -5.52
CA PHE A 23 1.24 8.59 -6.34
C PHE A 23 1.05 9.66 -7.40
N ASP A 24 1.16 9.25 -8.67
CA ASP A 24 0.83 10.04 -9.84
C ASP A 24 0.07 9.15 -10.84
N MET A 25 -1.17 9.52 -11.17
CA MET A 25 -2.00 8.78 -12.14
C MET A 25 -1.49 8.90 -13.57
N GLU A 26 -0.65 9.89 -13.86
CA GLU A 26 -0.05 10.08 -15.18
C GLU A 26 1.23 9.24 -15.38
N ASP A 27 1.75 8.64 -14.31
CA ASP A 27 2.91 7.76 -14.35
C ASP A 27 2.50 6.31 -14.64
N GLU A 28 2.60 5.91 -15.91
CA GLU A 28 2.31 4.55 -16.37
C GLU A 28 3.26 3.48 -15.81
N GLU A 29 4.43 3.88 -15.29
CA GLU A 29 5.38 2.97 -14.65
C GLU A 29 5.09 2.81 -13.14
N SER A 30 4.21 3.65 -12.57
CA SER A 30 3.87 3.59 -11.15
C SER A 30 3.01 2.38 -10.82
N GLY A 31 3.59 1.43 -10.08
CA GLY A 31 2.85 0.29 -9.52
C GLY A 31 1.65 0.72 -8.67
N VAL A 32 1.75 1.86 -7.98
CA VAL A 32 0.64 2.42 -7.19
C VAL A 32 -0.50 2.88 -8.10
N ALA A 33 -0.19 3.60 -9.19
CA ALA A 33 -1.20 4.06 -10.13
C ALA A 33 -1.88 2.89 -10.85
N MET A 34 -1.10 1.90 -11.31
CA MET A 34 -1.63 0.67 -11.90
C MET A 34 -2.55 -0.08 -10.93
N PHE A 35 -2.14 -0.24 -9.67
CA PHE A 35 -2.95 -0.87 -8.64
C PHE A 35 -4.28 -0.15 -8.45
N VAL A 36 -4.27 1.18 -8.30
CA VAL A 36 -5.50 1.95 -8.07
C VAL A 36 -6.42 1.92 -9.28
N ALA A 37 -5.89 2.15 -10.49
CA ALA A 37 -6.68 2.16 -11.72
C ALA A 37 -7.34 0.79 -11.96
N PHE A 38 -6.58 -0.30 -11.85
CA PHE A 38 -7.09 -1.66 -12.03
C PHE A 38 -8.25 -1.96 -11.08
N HIS A 39 -8.10 -1.68 -9.78
CA HIS A 39 -9.15 -2.02 -8.81
C HIS A 39 -10.37 -1.10 -8.89
N LEU A 40 -10.21 0.18 -9.26
CA LEU A 40 -11.35 1.08 -9.50
C LEU A 40 -12.25 0.57 -10.64
N GLU A 41 -11.67 -0.10 -11.63
CA GLU A 41 -12.40 -0.69 -12.76
C GLU A 41 -12.99 -2.08 -12.43
N GLU A 42 -12.22 -2.94 -11.76
CA GLU A 42 -12.58 -4.34 -11.56
C GLU A 42 -13.52 -4.57 -10.35
N LEU A 43 -13.40 -3.78 -9.28
CA LEU A 43 -14.18 -4.03 -8.06
C LEU A 43 -15.59 -3.45 -8.13
N ALA A 44 -16.54 -4.21 -7.56
CA ALA A 44 -17.94 -3.84 -7.56
C ALA A 44 -18.20 -2.51 -6.80
N PRO A 45 -19.14 -1.66 -7.25
CA PRO A 45 -19.51 -0.43 -6.57
C PRO A 45 -19.83 -0.58 -5.07
N ASP A 46 -20.48 -1.70 -4.69
CA ASP A 46 -20.86 -1.97 -3.30
C ASP A 46 -19.63 -2.19 -2.39
N TYR A 47 -18.53 -2.71 -2.93
CA TYR A 47 -17.28 -2.86 -2.20
C TYR A 47 -16.75 -1.50 -1.78
N TRP A 48 -16.73 -0.54 -2.71
CA TRP A 48 -16.28 0.83 -2.46
C TRP A 48 -17.22 1.58 -1.54
N GLN A 49 -18.53 1.51 -1.79
CA GLN A 49 -19.55 2.20 -1.00
C GLN A 49 -19.44 1.85 0.50
N ALA A 50 -19.16 0.60 0.83
CA ALA A 50 -19.01 0.14 2.21
C ALA A 50 -17.75 0.68 2.92
N ARG A 51 -16.70 1.05 2.17
CA ARG A 51 -15.38 1.41 2.71
C ARG A 51 -15.05 2.90 2.61
N THR A 52 -15.47 3.55 1.53
CA THR A 52 -15.17 4.96 1.24
C THR A 52 -16.41 5.85 1.35
N GLY A 53 -17.60 5.26 1.53
CA GLY A 53 -18.86 6.00 1.56
C GLY A 53 -19.38 6.42 0.18
N THR A 54 -18.73 6.03 -0.91
CA THR A 54 -19.13 6.30 -2.30
C THR A 54 -18.89 5.06 -3.17
N PRO A 55 -19.74 4.79 -4.18
CA PRO A 55 -19.53 3.67 -5.10
C PRO A 55 -18.36 3.92 -6.08
N ARG A 56 -17.87 5.16 -6.16
CA ARG A 56 -16.80 5.61 -7.05
C ARG A 56 -15.86 6.52 -6.26
N PRO A 57 -14.91 5.95 -5.50
CA PRO A 57 -13.95 6.74 -4.77
C PRO A 57 -12.97 7.40 -5.74
N ASP A 58 -12.40 8.53 -5.31
CA ASP A 58 -11.21 9.04 -5.96
C ASP A 58 -9.98 8.18 -5.59
N PRO A 59 -8.87 8.31 -6.32
CA PRO A 59 -7.68 7.53 -6.03
C PRO A 59 -7.12 7.69 -4.61
N SER A 60 -7.19 8.90 -4.02
CA SER A 60 -6.72 9.11 -2.64
C SER A 60 -7.53 8.30 -1.63
N ALA A 61 -8.85 8.21 -1.81
CA ALA A 61 -9.71 7.39 -0.97
C ALA A 61 -9.42 5.88 -1.12
N VAL A 62 -8.92 5.43 -2.28
CA VAL A 62 -8.41 4.04 -2.44
C VAL A 62 -7.15 3.83 -1.62
N LEU A 63 -6.19 4.76 -1.67
CA LEU A 63 -4.94 4.68 -0.89
C LEU A 63 -5.19 4.76 0.62
N ASP A 64 -6.23 5.50 1.05
CA ASP A 64 -6.59 5.66 2.45
C ASP A 64 -7.15 4.39 3.09
N VAL A 65 -7.78 3.50 2.31
CA VAL A 65 -8.38 2.26 2.82
C VAL A 65 -7.42 1.07 2.83
N LEU A 66 -6.20 1.22 2.31
CA LEU A 66 -5.21 0.15 2.30
C LEU A 66 -4.88 -0.33 3.72
N GLU A 67 -4.83 -1.65 3.89
CA GLU A 67 -4.38 -2.28 5.13
C GLU A 67 -2.98 -2.88 4.96
N LEU A 68 -2.21 -2.92 6.04
CA LEU A 68 -0.94 -3.63 6.07
C LEU A 68 -1.24 -5.13 5.96
N HIS A 69 -0.84 -5.75 4.86
CA HIS A 69 -0.96 -7.18 4.63
C HIS A 69 0.11 -7.96 5.41
N GLY A 70 1.34 -7.46 5.39
CA GLY A 70 2.48 -8.06 6.06
C GLY A 70 3.73 -7.22 5.96
N HIS A 71 4.76 -7.61 6.72
CA HIS A 71 6.10 -7.06 6.61
C HIS A 71 7.12 -8.18 6.82
N TRP A 72 8.26 -8.10 6.15
CA TRP A 72 9.35 -9.08 6.25
C TRP A 72 10.70 -8.48 5.86
N GLY A 73 11.76 -9.25 6.07
CA GLY A 73 13.15 -8.95 5.73
C GLY A 73 14.07 -10.07 6.22
N GLU A 74 15.34 -10.05 5.81
CA GLU A 74 16.33 -11.01 6.30
C GLU A 74 16.80 -10.65 7.73
N ASP A 75 17.19 -11.63 8.55
CA ASP A 75 17.85 -11.42 9.86
C ASP A 75 17.20 -10.37 10.81
N ASP A 76 15.88 -10.45 11.02
CA ASP A 76 15.07 -9.52 11.82
C ASP A 76 14.95 -8.09 11.25
N GLU A 77 15.39 -7.87 10.00
CA GLU A 77 15.19 -6.62 9.29
C GLU A 77 13.74 -6.47 8.79
N MET A 78 13.31 -5.21 8.61
CA MET A 78 11.96 -4.84 8.17
C MET A 78 12.04 -4.15 6.81
N GLU A 79 12.52 -4.88 5.82
CA GLU A 79 12.83 -4.35 4.49
C GLU A 79 11.58 -4.11 3.67
N TYR A 80 10.57 -4.99 3.76
CA TYR A 80 9.38 -4.95 2.92
C TYR A 80 8.12 -4.72 3.76
N PHE A 81 7.24 -3.85 3.27
CA PHE A 81 5.91 -3.62 3.81
C PHE A 81 4.88 -3.67 2.69
N ASP A 82 3.96 -4.62 2.79
CA ASP A 82 2.92 -4.83 1.79
C ASP A 82 1.60 -4.25 2.22
N PHE A 83 0.96 -3.54 1.30
CA PHE A 83 -0.35 -2.97 1.50
C PHE A 83 -1.34 -3.54 0.48
N THR A 84 -2.52 -3.93 0.94
CA THR A 84 -3.57 -4.47 0.07
C THR A 84 -4.93 -3.88 0.41
N LEU A 85 -5.92 -4.23 -0.41
CA LEU A 85 -7.30 -3.85 -0.22
C LEU A 85 -8.00 -4.74 0.82
N PRO A 86 -8.75 -4.14 1.76
CA PRO A 86 -9.29 -4.87 2.89
C PRO A 86 -10.34 -5.91 2.49
N GLY A 87 -10.24 -7.10 3.08
CA GLY A 87 -11.20 -8.19 2.92
C GLY A 87 -10.85 -9.21 1.83
N GLY A 88 -9.58 -9.29 1.43
CA GLY A 88 -9.07 -10.36 0.56
C GLY A 88 -9.72 -10.38 -0.82
N VAL A 89 -10.00 -9.19 -1.38
CA VAL A 89 -10.64 -9.03 -2.69
C VAL A 89 -9.66 -9.13 -3.86
N THR A 90 -8.37 -9.20 -3.56
CA THR A 90 -7.27 -9.24 -4.52
C THR A 90 -6.06 -9.91 -3.88
N ASP A 91 -5.26 -10.59 -4.69
CA ASP A 91 -3.95 -11.11 -4.30
C ASP A 91 -2.84 -10.08 -4.59
N TYR A 92 -3.17 -8.97 -5.25
CA TYR A 92 -2.21 -7.90 -5.50
C TYR A 92 -1.89 -7.13 -4.22
N VAL A 93 -0.63 -6.70 -4.12
CA VAL A 93 -0.12 -5.82 -3.06
C VAL A 93 0.67 -4.66 -3.64
N ILE A 94 0.68 -3.55 -2.93
CA ILE A 94 1.69 -2.49 -3.10
C ILE A 94 2.81 -2.79 -2.12
N SER A 95 3.96 -3.19 -2.62
CA SER A 95 5.14 -3.48 -1.80
C SER A 95 6.03 -2.25 -1.69
N VAL A 96 6.39 -1.89 -0.46
CA VAL A 96 7.32 -0.80 -0.17
C VAL A 96 8.61 -1.39 0.38
N HIS A 97 9.70 -1.20 -0.35
CA HIS A 97 11.03 -1.66 0.03
C HIS A 97 11.84 -0.53 0.67
N PHE A 98 12.42 -0.80 1.84
CA PHE A 98 13.31 0.07 2.58
C PHE A 98 14.78 -0.35 2.39
N ASP A 99 15.67 0.62 2.16
CA ASP A 99 17.11 0.39 2.18
C ASP A 99 17.64 0.13 3.61
N ALA A 100 18.91 -0.28 3.71
CA ALA A 100 19.61 -0.49 4.98
C ALA A 100 19.69 0.76 5.89
N LYS A 101 19.32 1.96 5.39
CA LYS A 101 19.23 3.19 6.18
C LYS A 101 17.78 3.49 6.62
N GLY A 102 16.84 2.60 6.33
CA GLY A 102 15.43 2.73 6.65
C GLY A 102 14.72 3.80 5.80
N LYS A 103 15.21 4.06 4.58
CA LYS A 103 14.55 4.95 3.61
C LYS A 103 13.86 4.12 2.53
N VAL A 104 12.73 4.60 2.03
CA VAL A 104 12.04 3.97 0.90
C VAL A 104 12.95 4.02 -0.32
N ALA A 105 13.28 2.84 -0.84
CA ALA A 105 14.11 2.63 -2.01
C ALA A 105 13.26 2.40 -3.26
N GLU A 106 12.15 1.66 -3.12
CA GLU A 106 11.29 1.24 -4.22
C GLU A 106 9.85 1.05 -3.75
N ILE A 107 8.90 1.30 -4.65
CA ILE A 107 7.49 0.99 -4.47
C ILE A 107 7.02 0.28 -5.74
N SER A 108 6.54 -0.94 -5.61
CA SER A 108 6.09 -1.78 -6.72
C SER A 108 4.72 -2.40 -6.46
N MET A 109 4.10 -2.91 -7.51
CA MET A 109 2.90 -3.74 -7.42
C MET A 109 3.32 -5.20 -7.64
N GLU A 110 2.97 -6.07 -6.70
CA GLU A 110 3.33 -7.49 -6.71
C GLU A 110 2.07 -8.38 -6.60
N SER A 111 2.20 -9.68 -6.90
CA SER A 111 1.14 -10.71 -6.85
C SER A 111 1.63 -12.05 -6.33
#